data_AF-A0A842NAZ5-F1
#
_entry.id   AF-A0A842NAZ5-F1
#
_cell.length_a   1.000
_cell.length_b   1.000
_cell.length_c   1.000
_cell.angle_alpha   90.00
_cell.angle_beta   90.00
_cell.angle_gamma   90.00
#
_symmetry.space_group_name_H-M   'P 1'
#
loop_
_entity.id
_entity.type
_entity.pdbx_description
1 polymer ?
#
loop_
_entity_poly.entity_id
_entity_poly.type
_entity_poly.pdbx_seq_one_letter_code
_entity_poly.pdbx_strand_id
1 'polypeptide(L)' 'MDPRKKQKIEIIGLLVGIWFIVSLPLPWLITTPVVAQQQLLIIVQMTGLMSIPFIGLAIAWTLKPELANRDIKYD' A
#
# COMPACT_ATOMS: atom_id res chain seq x y z
N MET A 1 -16.80 -18.43 -2.89
CA MET A 1 -16.71 -16.99 -2.52
C MET A 1 -17.67 -16.20 -3.38
N ASP A 2 -18.37 -15.20 -2.83
CA ASP A 2 -19.22 -14.29 -3.63
C ASP A 2 -18.36 -13.64 -4.74
N PRO A 3 -18.79 -13.66 -6.01
CA PRO A 3 -18.02 -13.11 -7.13
C PRO A 3 -17.63 -11.64 -6.94
N ARG A 4 -18.47 -10.86 -6.25
CA ARG A 4 -18.17 -9.44 -5.94
C ARG A 4 -17.08 -9.30 -4.89
N LYS A 5 -16.97 -10.25 -3.95
CA LYS A 5 -15.88 -10.28 -2.97
C LYS A 5 -14.56 -10.66 -3.62
N LYS A 6 -14.57 -11.62 -4.55
CA LYS A 6 -13.38 -12.04 -5.32
C LYS A 6 -12.80 -10.87 -6.12
N GLN A 7 -13.64 -10.16 -6.86
CA GLN A 7 -13.21 -8.99 -7.65
C GLN A 7 -12.60 -7.88 -6.79
N LYS A 8 -13.18 -7.59 -5.62
CA LYS A 8 -12.62 -6.61 -4.68
C LYS A 8 -11.22 -6.99 -4.19
N ILE A 9 -11.01 -8.26 -3.87
CA ILE A 9 -9.70 -8.76 -3.43
C ILE A 9 -8.67 -8.69 -4.57
N GLU A 10 -9.06 -9.03 -5.79
CA GLU A 10 -8.20 -8.91 -6.98
C GLU A 10 -7.76 -7.46 -7.24
N ILE A 11 -8.68 -6.50 -7.13
CA ILE A 11 -8.38 -5.08 -7.27
C ILE A 11 -7.43 -4.60 -6.16
N ILE A 12 -7.68 -4.98 -4.90
CA ILE A 12 -6.81 -4.61 -3.77
C ILE A 12 -5.41 -5.22 -3.97
N GLY A 13 -5.32 -6.49 -4.37
CA GLY A 13 -4.05 -7.15 -4.66
C GLY A 13 -3.26 -6.46 -5.79
N LEU A 14 -3.94 -6.05 -6.86
CA LEU A 14 -3.34 -5.28 -7.95
C LEU A 14 -2.82 -3.92 -7.47
N LEU A 15 -3.62 -3.19 -6.69
CA LEU A 15 -3.23 -1.88 -6.16
C LEU A 15 -2.03 -1.97 -5.21
N VAL A 16 -2.00 -2.97 -4.34
CA VAL A 16 -0.84 -3.23 -3.45
C VAL A 16 0.39 -3.60 -4.26
N GLY A 17 0.25 -4.42 -5.31
CA GLY A 17 1.35 -4.79 -6.20
C GLY A 17 1.93 -3.59 -6.96
N ILE A 18 1.06 -2.75 -7.54
CA ILE A 18 1.47 -1.52 -8.23
C ILE A 18 2.16 -0.56 -7.26
N TRP A 19 1.57 -0.37 -6.06
CA TRP A 19 2.17 0.47 -5.03
C TRP A 19 3.57 -0.02 -4.63
N PHE A 20 3.77 -1.32 -4.48
CA PHE A 20 5.07 -1.90 -4.14
C PHE A 20 6.10 -1.67 -5.26
N ILE A 21 5.69 -1.85 -6.52
CA ILE A 21 6.57 -1.64 -7.70
C ILE A 21 6.96 -0.17 -7.86
N VAL A 22 6.04 0.76 -7.55
CA VAL A 22 6.29 2.20 -7.67
C VAL A 22 7.06 2.76 -6.46
N SER A 23 6.80 2.21 -5.25
CA SER A 23 7.42 2.68 -4.01
C SER A 23 8.81 2.10 -3.76
N LEU A 24 9.11 0.89 -4.24
CA LEU A 24 10.48 0.46 -4.38
C LEU A 24 11.02 0.97 -5.72
N PRO A 25 12.13 1.70 -5.74
CA PRO A 25 12.85 2.02 -6.97
C PRO A 25 13.58 0.77 -7.50
N LEU A 26 12.82 -0.30 -7.78
CA LEU A 26 13.30 -1.57 -8.34
C LEU A 26 14.14 -1.38 -9.61
N PRO A 27 13.78 -0.49 -10.57
CA PRO A 27 14.64 -0.23 -11.72
C PRO A 27 16.02 0.27 -11.34
N TRP A 28 16.13 1.07 -10.27
CA TRP A 28 17.39 1.63 -9.81
C TRP A 28 18.26 0.56 -9.17
N LEU A 29 17.66 -0.36 -8.39
CA LEU A 29 18.36 -1.47 -7.75
C LEU A 29 19.10 -2.40 -8.73
N ILE A 30 18.61 -2.48 -9.97
CA ILE A 30 19.14 -3.40 -10.98
C ILE A 30 20.06 -2.65 -11.98
N THR A 31 19.79 -1.37 -12.26
CA THR A 31 20.49 -0.61 -13.29
C THR A 31 21.67 0.23 -12.78
N THR A 32 21.81 0.46 -11.47
CA THR A 32 22.97 1.17 -10.93
C THR A 32 24.06 0.21 -10.43
N PRO A 33 25.29 0.27 -10.97
CA PRO A 33 26.35 -0.72 -10.70
C PRO A 33 26.89 -0.67 -9.27
N VAL A 34 26.60 0.40 -8.52
CA VAL A 34 26.96 0.57 -7.11
C VAL A 34 25.85 1.37 -6.42
N VAL A 35 24.70 0.76 -6.15
CA VAL A 35 23.84 1.31 -5.08
C VAL A 35 24.57 1.00 -3.77
N ALA A 36 25.12 2.02 -3.12
CA ALA A 36 25.67 1.83 -1.79
C ALA A 36 24.58 1.23 -0.90
N GLN A 37 24.84 0.10 -0.22
CA GLN A 37 23.86 -0.60 0.62
C GLN A 37 23.12 0.34 1.58
N GLN A 38 23.79 1.40 2.03
CA GLN A 38 23.22 2.48 2.83
C GLN A 38 22.04 3.20 2.15
N GLN A 39 22.14 3.49 0.85
CA GLN A 39 21.10 4.18 0.09
C GLN A 39 19.88 3.29 -0.11
N LEU A 40 20.09 1.99 -0.33
CA LEU A 40 19.02 0.99 -0.34
C LEU A 40 18.32 0.92 1.03
N LEU A 41 19.08 0.88 2.12
CA LEU A 41 18.52 0.84 3.47
C LEU A 41 17.68 2.09 3.76
N ILE A 42 18.15 3.28 3.37
CA ILE A 42 17.41 4.54 3.51
C ILE A 42 16.08 4.49 2.75
N ILE A 43 16.11 4.03 1.50
CA ILE A 43 14.90 3.92 0.67
C ILE A 43 13.88 2.96 1.30
N VAL A 44 14.32 1.79 1.77
CA VAL A 44 13.44 0.81 2.43
C VAL A 44 12.84 1.38 3.70
N GLN A 45 13.64 2.08 4.51
CA GLN A 45 13.16 2.75 5.74
C GLN A 45 12.15 3.85 5.43
N MET A 46 12.40 4.70 4.44
CA MET A 46 11.48 5.75 4.03
C MET A 46 10.16 5.17 3.51
N THR A 47 10.21 4.15 2.65
CA THR A 47 9.00 3.48 2.14
C THR A 47 8.21 2.81 3.26
N GLY A 48 8.90 2.15 4.21
CA GLY A 48 8.27 1.57 5.40
C GLY A 48 7.60 2.62 6.29
N LEU A 49 8.29 3.72 6.60
CA LEU A 49 7.75 4.79 7.45
C LEU A 49 6.57 5.51 6.77
N MET A 50 6.71 5.82 5.48
CA MET A 50 5.65 6.50 4.70
C MET A 50 4.40 5.63 4.53
N SER A 51 4.51 4.30 4.60
CA SER A 51 3.36 3.39 4.49
C SER A 51 2.57 3.22 5.80
N ILE A 52 3.16 3.55 6.96
CA ILE A 52 2.50 3.47 8.28
C ILE A 52 1.13 4.17 8.31
N PRO A 53 0.96 5.45 7.91
CA PRO A 53 -0.33 6.11 7.97
C PRO A 53 -1.38 5.44 7.08
N PHE A 54 -1.00 4.95 5.91
CA PHE A 54 -1.93 4.29 4.97
C PHE A 54 -2.36 2.91 5.48
N ILE A 55 -1.42 2.11 6.01
CA ILE A 55 -1.72 0.81 6.62
C ILE A 55 -2.56 1.01 7.88
N GLY A 56 -2.22 1.97 8.72
CA GLY A 56 -2.98 2.32 9.92
C GLY A 56 -4.41 2.71 9.60
N LEU A 57 -4.62 3.56 8.59
CA LEU A 57 -5.96 3.92 8.10
C LEU A 57 -6.70 2.72 7.51
N ALA A 58 -6.04 1.88 6.72
CA ALA A 58 -6.65 0.68 6.14
C ALA A 58 -7.13 -0.30 7.23
N ILE A 59 -6.32 -0.53 8.27
CA ILE A 59 -6.69 -1.34 9.43
C ILE A 59 -7.84 -0.69 10.18
N ALA A 60 -7.74 0.60 10.49
CA ALA A 60 -8.77 1.34 11.21
C ALA A 60 -10.13 1.26 10.50
N TRP A 61 -10.16 1.43 9.18
CA TRP A 61 -11.36 1.31 8.36
C TRP A 61 -11.87 -0.12 8.20
N THR A 62 -10.99 -1.12 8.27
CA THR A 62 -11.42 -2.52 8.25
C THR A 62 -12.09 -2.91 9.57
N LEU A 63 -11.59 -2.41 10.70
CA LEU A 63 -12.15 -2.67 12.04
C LEU A 63 -13.39 -1.83 12.33
N LYS A 64 -13.42 -0.58 11.84
CA LYS A 64 -14.49 0.39 12.02
C LYS A 64 -14.87 1.00 10.66
N PRO A 65 -15.63 0.27 9.83
CA PRO A 65 -16.02 0.74 8.49
C PRO A 65 -16.84 2.05 8.53
N GLU A 66 -17.47 2.37 9.66
CA GLU A 66 -18.13 3.65 9.92
C GLU A 66 -17.19 4.87 9.87
N LEU A 67 -15.88 4.68 10.06
CA LEU A 67 -14.88 5.77 9.92
C LEU A 67 -14.52 6.06 8.45
N ALA A 68 -14.86 5.14 7.54
CA ALA A 68 -14.61 5.27 6.09
C ALA A 68 -15.87 5.71 5.33
N ASN A 69 -17.04 5.28 5.80
CA ASN A 69 -18.31 5.65 5.22
C ASN A 69 -18.91 6.81 6.03
N ARG A 70 -19.17 7.97 5.39
CA ARG A 70 -20.09 8.96 5.94
C ARG A 70 -21.42 8.24 6.21
N ASP A 71 -21.94 8.31 7.43
CA ASP A 71 -23.27 7.83 7.76
C ASP A 71 -24.29 8.43 6.77
N ILE A 72 -24.70 7.65 5.77
CA ILE A 72 -25.73 8.00 4.78
C ILE A 72 -27.13 7.84 5.39
N LYS A 73 -27.25 7.99 6.71
CA LYS A 73 -28.51 7.74 7.42
C LYS A 73 -29.48 8.94 7.31
N TYR A 74 -29.06 10.02 6.66
CA TYR A 74 -29.80 11.28 6.53
C TYR A 74 -29.58 11.95 5.16
N ASP A 75 -29.69 11.20 4.06
CA ASP A 75 -29.84 11.75 2.70
C ASP A 75 -30.87 10.89 1.93
#